data_AF-W1QG48-F1
#
_entry.id   AF-W1QG48-F1
#
_cell.length_a   1.000
_cell.length_b   1.000
_cell.length_c   1.000
_cell.angle_alpha   90.00
_cell.angle_beta   90.00
_cell.angle_gamma   90.00
#
_symmetry.space_group_name_H-M   'P 1'
#
loop_
_entity.id
_entity.type
_entity.pdbx_description
1 polymer ?
#
loop_
_entity_poly.entity_id
_entity_poly.type
_entity_poly.pdbx_seq_one_letter_code
_entity_poly.pdbx_strand_id
1 'polypeptide(L)'
;MWSEVVDEEGRVYYYNSETEQTQWERPEDLKESRVDAALEKTKWQRYLTDEGEVYYYNEETEESVWTLPDEVRKLINPTTVEEQEPAQENGDKVFDSTKIVDLSSFFTDEELRWEKNADAKTDQFVQMLEDYSVGTDWTFQQVMERCIVDKRYWTLPDSITRKECFEVYLLRKADEEFREKENSRESYRNAFFQVLDNYDIKYYTRWNTCAKLIMDEPIYSLIPPKMKREFFEEYVGKLKRAREAEIKEARRKQLEEVEVILRAELTLRSQVDDAFKTLDMERLPHLNKLDILTIYESIVNELERSFQATVAENNKKNYRADRKARDGFRQLLEEVSQKIEFTAKLRWHELLPYIKDDPRFINLCGRKGSLPIDFYWDILDKENQSLKAKRDLVKHIVPTADNMSLEEFTRVVSQKVDNVSESDCRLIREMLLEEGRQKGEGDRRKRLMTLGYGVARS
;
A
#
# COMPACT_ATOMS: atom_id res chain seq x y z
N MET A 1 -22.52 -17.55 -28.54
CA MET A 1 -22.78 -16.92 -27.22
C MET A 1 -21.48 -16.36 -26.67
N TRP A 2 -21.46 -15.08 -26.27
CA TRP A 2 -20.25 -14.41 -25.77
C TRP A 2 -19.98 -14.73 -24.29
N SER A 3 -18.70 -14.87 -23.90
CA SER A 3 -18.25 -15.16 -22.54
C SER A 3 -16.97 -14.37 -22.21
N GLU A 4 -16.85 -13.89 -20.97
CA GLU A 4 -15.70 -13.12 -20.48
C GLU A 4 -14.57 -14.06 -20.02
N VAL A 5 -13.36 -13.83 -20.52
CA VAL A 5 -12.16 -14.65 -20.23
C VAL A 5 -11.01 -13.72 -19.87
N VAL A 6 -10.20 -14.11 -18.88
CA VAL A 6 -9.03 -13.33 -18.42
C VAL A 6 -7.76 -14.01 -18.90
N ASP A 7 -6.89 -13.23 -19.55
CA ASP A 7 -5.58 -13.70 -20.03
C ASP A 7 -4.52 -13.76 -18.91
N GLU A 8 -3.37 -14.37 -19.19
CA GLU A 8 -2.26 -14.57 -18.23
C GLU A 8 -1.67 -13.24 -17.69
N GLU A 9 -1.91 -12.13 -18.38
CA GLU A 9 -1.53 -10.77 -17.96
C GLU A 9 -2.65 -10.03 -17.22
N GLY A 10 -3.74 -10.70 -16.84
CA GLY A 10 -4.87 -10.13 -16.09
C GLY A 10 -5.80 -9.25 -16.94
N ARG A 11 -5.63 -9.24 -18.26
CA ARG A 11 -6.48 -8.48 -19.18
C ARG A 11 -7.69 -9.30 -19.59
N VAL A 12 -8.86 -8.68 -19.50
CA VAL A 12 -10.14 -9.28 -19.85
C VAL A 12 -10.37 -9.18 -21.36
N TYR A 13 -10.73 -10.28 -22.00
CA TYR A 13 -11.21 -10.33 -23.39
C TYR A 13 -12.48 -11.17 -23.51
N TYR A 14 -13.27 -10.90 -24.53
CA TYR A 14 -14.57 -11.51 -24.74
C TYR A 14 -14.49 -12.52 -25.88
N TYR A 15 -14.93 -13.75 -25.62
CA TYR A 15 -14.89 -14.88 -26.54
C TYR A 15 -16.30 -15.35 -26.93
N ASN A 16 -16.58 -15.49 -28.22
CA ASN A 16 -17.85 -16.02 -28.71
C ASN A 16 -17.73 -17.53 -28.99
N SER A 17 -18.43 -18.35 -28.23
CA SER A 17 -18.42 -19.81 -28.39
C SER A 17 -19.12 -20.33 -29.65
N GLU A 18 -19.90 -19.49 -30.34
CA GLU A 18 -20.60 -19.88 -31.59
C GLU A 18 -19.87 -19.44 -32.85
N THR A 19 -19.13 -18.33 -32.79
CA THR A 19 -18.38 -17.80 -33.95
C THR A 19 -16.87 -17.98 -33.82
N GLU A 20 -16.38 -18.51 -32.70
CA GLU A 20 -14.95 -18.67 -32.34
C GLU A 20 -14.15 -17.36 -32.40
N GLN A 21 -14.83 -16.21 -32.28
CA GLN A 21 -14.21 -14.89 -32.36
C GLN A 21 -13.84 -14.38 -30.96
N THR A 22 -12.66 -13.76 -30.84
CA THR A 22 -12.21 -13.02 -29.65
C THR A 22 -12.17 -11.53 -29.94
N GLN A 23 -12.67 -10.71 -29.02
CA GLN A 23 -12.54 -9.26 -29.09
C GLN A 23 -12.20 -8.69 -27.72
N TRP A 24 -11.46 -7.57 -27.73
CA TRP A 24 -11.03 -6.88 -26.52
C TRP A 24 -12.07 -5.87 -26.02
N GLU A 25 -13.06 -5.53 -26.85
CA GLU A 25 -14.17 -4.64 -26.51
C GLU A 25 -15.41 -5.47 -26.12
N ARG A 26 -16.17 -5.03 -25.12
CA ARG A 26 -17.33 -5.77 -24.60
C ARG A 26 -18.46 -5.84 -25.65
N PRO A 27 -18.95 -7.02 -26.06
CA PRO A 27 -20.00 -7.16 -27.06
C PRO A 27 -21.37 -6.64 -26.56
N GLU A 28 -22.10 -5.92 -27.42
CA GLU A 28 -23.41 -5.29 -27.12
C GLU A 28 -24.49 -6.30 -26.66
N ASP A 29 -24.39 -7.56 -27.08
CA ASP A 29 -25.36 -8.62 -26.77
C ASP A 29 -25.30 -9.14 -25.31
N LEU A 30 -24.29 -8.76 -24.50
CA LEU A 30 -24.02 -9.47 -23.26
C LEU A 30 -24.83 -9.02 -22.03
N LYS A 31 -25.26 -7.76 -21.86
CA LYS A 31 -26.06 -7.35 -20.67
C LYS A 31 -26.69 -5.95 -20.65
N GLU A 32 -26.35 -5.02 -21.55
CA GLU A 32 -26.71 -3.59 -21.39
C GLU A 32 -28.03 -3.20 -22.12
N SER A 33 -28.42 -3.90 -23.19
CA SER A 33 -29.62 -3.58 -23.97
C SER A 33 -30.96 -3.76 -23.21
N ARG A 34 -31.07 -4.70 -22.25
CA ARG A 34 -32.32 -4.91 -21.50
C ARG A 34 -32.57 -3.88 -20.41
N VAL A 35 -31.51 -3.39 -19.77
CA VAL A 35 -31.61 -2.41 -18.70
C VAL A 35 -31.95 -1.04 -19.28
N ASP A 36 -31.30 -0.65 -20.37
CA ASP A 36 -31.57 0.62 -21.05
C ASP A 36 -32.98 0.64 -21.67
N ALA A 37 -33.44 -0.48 -22.26
CA ALA A 37 -34.82 -0.62 -22.76
C ALA A 37 -35.89 -0.66 -21.65
N ALA A 38 -35.52 -0.98 -20.40
CA ALA A 38 -36.41 -0.92 -19.24
C ALA A 38 -36.40 0.48 -18.61
N LEU A 39 -35.26 1.17 -18.58
CA LEU A 39 -35.13 2.56 -18.13
C LEU A 39 -35.97 3.50 -19.02
N GLU A 40 -35.96 3.34 -20.34
CA GLU A 40 -36.80 4.13 -21.28
C GLU A 40 -38.32 3.98 -21.04
N LYS A 41 -38.75 2.89 -20.38
CA LYS A 41 -40.16 2.65 -20.02
C LYS A 41 -40.53 3.17 -18.63
N THR A 42 -39.55 3.64 -17.87
CA THR A 42 -39.70 4.20 -16.53
C THR A 42 -39.20 5.64 -16.49
N LYS A 43 -39.40 6.36 -15.38
CA LYS A 43 -38.84 7.71 -15.18
C LYS A 43 -37.49 7.71 -14.46
N TRP A 44 -36.85 6.54 -14.41
CA TRP A 44 -35.51 6.37 -13.84
C TRP A 44 -34.45 6.62 -14.90
N GLN A 45 -33.45 7.43 -14.55
CA GLN A 45 -32.29 7.74 -15.39
C GLN A 45 -31.01 7.29 -14.71
N ARG A 46 -30.04 6.84 -15.50
CA ARG A 46 -28.73 6.44 -14.99
C ARG A 46 -27.74 7.60 -15.05
N TYR A 47 -26.99 7.79 -13.98
CA TYR A 47 -25.93 8.77 -13.85
C TYR A 47 -24.64 8.10 -13.35
N LEU A 48 -23.50 8.69 -13.69
CA LEU A 48 -22.17 8.18 -13.35
C LEU A 48 -21.47 9.24 -12.51
N THR A 49 -20.94 8.85 -11.35
CA THR A 49 -20.13 9.73 -10.52
C THR A 49 -18.73 9.92 -11.09
N ASP A 50 -18.04 10.94 -10.62
CA ASP A 50 -16.63 11.22 -10.91
C ASP A 50 -15.67 10.10 -10.48
N GLU A 51 -16.09 9.25 -9.54
CA GLU A 51 -15.36 8.05 -9.10
C GLU A 51 -15.67 6.79 -9.95
N GLY A 52 -16.55 6.89 -10.95
CA GLY A 52 -16.86 5.79 -11.86
C GLY A 52 -18.00 4.88 -11.42
N GLU A 53 -18.72 5.25 -10.34
CA GLU A 53 -19.83 4.48 -9.81
C GLU A 53 -21.17 4.93 -10.44
N VAL A 54 -22.05 3.97 -10.74
CA VAL A 54 -23.34 4.25 -11.40
C VAL A 54 -24.44 4.32 -10.36
N TYR A 55 -25.24 5.39 -10.39
CA TYR A 55 -26.46 5.52 -9.59
C TYR A 55 -27.67 5.84 -10.49
N TYR A 56 -28.86 5.49 -10.03
CA TYR A 56 -30.12 5.69 -10.72
C TYR A 56 -30.94 6.75 -10.01
N TYR A 57 -31.46 7.72 -10.75
CA TYR A 57 -32.23 8.84 -10.25
C TYR A 57 -33.63 8.86 -10.85
N ASN A 58 -34.66 8.99 -10.02
CA ASN A 58 -36.04 9.11 -10.47
C ASN A 58 -36.42 10.60 -10.59
N GLU A 59 -36.74 11.05 -11.81
CA GLU A 59 -37.11 12.45 -12.05
C GLU A 59 -38.46 12.87 -11.43
N GLU A 60 -39.32 11.91 -11.06
CA GLU A 60 -40.64 12.21 -10.48
C GLU A 60 -40.65 12.18 -8.95
N THR A 61 -39.86 11.29 -8.33
CA THR A 61 -39.79 11.16 -6.86
C THR A 61 -38.58 11.87 -6.24
N GLU A 62 -37.65 12.39 -7.06
CA GLU A 62 -36.37 12.97 -6.66
C GLU A 62 -35.48 12.02 -5.84
N GLU A 63 -35.70 10.71 -5.94
CA GLU A 63 -34.97 9.68 -5.22
C GLU A 63 -33.74 9.20 -6.02
N SER A 64 -32.63 8.96 -5.32
CA SER A 64 -31.40 8.38 -5.91
C SER A 64 -31.05 7.07 -5.23
N VAL A 65 -30.73 6.05 -6.03
CA VAL A 65 -30.42 4.69 -5.56
C VAL A 65 -29.18 4.17 -6.28
N TRP A 66 -28.26 3.56 -5.54
CA TRP A 66 -26.99 3.02 -6.05
C TRP A 66 -27.11 1.60 -6.62
N THR A 67 -28.32 1.05 -6.61
CA THR A 67 -28.68 -0.27 -7.12
C THR A 67 -29.83 -0.12 -8.10
N LEU A 68 -29.94 -1.06 -9.06
CA LEU A 68 -30.98 -1.02 -10.08
C LEU A 68 -32.39 -0.96 -9.45
N PRO A 69 -33.21 0.07 -9.76
CA PRO A 69 -34.52 0.25 -9.14
C PRO A 69 -35.47 -0.92 -9.38
N ASP A 70 -36.31 -1.25 -8.39
CA ASP A 70 -37.19 -2.43 -8.44
C ASP A 70 -38.21 -2.38 -9.59
N GLU A 71 -38.67 -1.19 -9.99
CA GLU A 71 -39.53 -1.01 -11.18
C GLU A 71 -38.83 -1.42 -12.48
N VAL A 72 -37.56 -1.03 -12.63
CA VAL A 72 -36.72 -1.38 -13.78
C VAL A 72 -36.38 -2.88 -13.74
N ARG A 73 -36.13 -3.43 -12.55
CA ARG A 73 -35.86 -4.86 -12.31
C ARG A 73 -37.05 -5.75 -12.66
N LYS A 74 -38.27 -5.35 -12.31
CA LYS A 74 -39.52 -6.06 -12.66
C LYS A 74 -39.76 -6.10 -14.18
N LEU A 75 -39.38 -5.06 -14.91
CA LEU A 75 -39.50 -5.00 -16.37
C LEU A 75 -38.47 -5.88 -17.09
N ILE A 76 -37.31 -6.13 -16.49
CA ILE A 76 -36.24 -6.97 -17.06
C ILE A 76 -36.53 -8.47 -16.91
N ASN A 77 -37.24 -8.87 -15.84
CA ASN A 77 -37.60 -10.26 -15.55
C ASN A 77 -39.12 -10.40 -15.27
N PRO A 78 -39.97 -10.55 -16.31
CA PRO A 78 -41.43 -10.68 -16.12
C PRO A 78 -41.88 -12.06 -15.65
N THR A 79 -41.06 -12.82 -14.91
CA THR A 79 -41.50 -14.07 -14.28
C THR A 79 -40.85 -14.21 -12.91
N THR A 80 -41.71 -14.43 -11.91
CA THR A 80 -41.44 -14.59 -10.48
C THR A 80 -40.97 -13.35 -9.73
N VAL A 81 -41.94 -12.49 -9.40
CA VAL A 81 -42.03 -11.89 -8.07
C VAL A 81 -43.48 -12.01 -7.62
N GLU A 82 -43.78 -12.95 -6.72
CA GLU A 82 -44.82 -12.68 -5.73
C GLU A 82 -44.23 -11.64 -4.78
N GLU A 83 -44.74 -10.42 -4.87
CA GLU A 83 -44.56 -9.41 -3.83
C GLU A 83 -45.36 -9.81 -2.60
N GLN A 84 -44.67 -9.95 -1.47
CA GLN A 84 -45.28 -9.93 -0.16
C GLN A 84 -45.40 -8.47 0.30
N GLU A 85 -46.62 -7.92 0.24
CA GLU A 85 -47.08 -6.97 1.25
C GLU A 85 -47.39 -7.72 2.56
N PRO A 86 -47.36 -7.06 3.73
CA PRO A 86 -47.40 -7.73 5.02
C PRO A 86 -48.81 -8.26 5.28
N ALA A 87 -48.98 -9.57 5.11
CA ALA A 87 -50.19 -10.28 5.50
C ALA A 87 -49.86 -11.36 6.53
N GLN A 88 -50.71 -11.42 7.54
CA GLN A 88 -50.66 -12.28 8.70
C GLN A 88 -50.62 -13.78 8.34
N GLU A 89 -49.89 -14.51 9.19
CA GLU A 89 -49.98 -15.93 9.55
C GLU A 89 -50.77 -16.93 8.66
N ASN A 90 -50.00 -17.97 8.28
CA ASN A 90 -50.32 -19.41 8.12
C ASN A 90 -50.14 -19.95 6.70
N GLY A 91 -49.17 -20.87 6.55
CA GLY A 91 -48.96 -21.66 5.34
C GLY A 91 -47.57 -22.31 5.29
N ASP A 92 -47.55 -23.63 5.42
CA ASP A 92 -46.40 -24.54 5.53
C ASP A 92 -45.13 -24.22 4.70
N LYS A 93 -43.99 -24.16 5.40
CA LYS A 93 -42.65 -24.29 4.81
C LYS A 93 -42.07 -25.66 5.20
N VAL A 94 -41.68 -26.45 4.20
CA VAL A 94 -40.88 -27.68 4.37
C VAL A 94 -39.45 -27.28 4.75
N PHE A 95 -38.88 -27.99 5.73
CA PHE A 95 -37.53 -27.74 6.23
C PHE A 95 -36.47 -28.18 5.20
N ASP A 96 -35.62 -27.24 4.77
CA ASP A 96 -34.57 -27.48 3.77
C ASP A 96 -33.24 -27.85 4.46
N SER A 97 -32.97 -29.15 4.52
CA SER A 97 -31.76 -29.73 5.14
C SER A 97 -30.43 -29.26 4.52
N THR A 98 -30.43 -28.64 3.33
CA THR A 98 -29.20 -28.20 2.67
C THR A 98 -28.63 -26.88 3.21
N LYS A 99 -29.40 -26.15 4.03
CA LYS A 99 -29.02 -24.84 4.59
C LYS A 99 -28.44 -24.89 6.01
N ILE A 100 -28.24 -26.08 6.57
CA ILE A 100 -27.78 -26.27 7.96
C ILE A 100 -26.39 -25.67 8.21
N VAL A 101 -25.51 -25.64 7.20
CA VAL A 101 -24.15 -25.07 7.32
C VAL A 101 -24.17 -23.55 7.56
N ASP A 102 -25.26 -22.89 7.21
CA ASP A 102 -25.42 -21.43 7.28
C ASP A 102 -26.18 -20.99 8.55
N LEU A 103 -27.07 -21.84 9.07
CA LEU A 103 -27.98 -21.51 10.18
C LEU A 103 -27.32 -21.40 11.56
N SER A 104 -26.17 -22.04 11.80
CA SER A 104 -25.42 -21.85 13.06
C SER A 104 -24.80 -20.46 13.19
N SER A 105 -24.82 -19.65 12.12
CA SER A 105 -24.30 -18.28 12.10
C SER A 105 -25.38 -17.21 12.35
N PHE A 106 -26.66 -17.58 12.29
CA PHE A 106 -27.80 -16.65 12.41
C PHE A 106 -28.38 -16.53 13.83
N PHE A 107 -28.03 -17.43 14.75
CA PHE A 107 -28.48 -17.39 16.14
C PHE A 107 -27.29 -17.19 17.07
N THR A 108 -27.39 -16.22 17.96
CA THR A 108 -26.36 -16.02 18.99
C THR A 108 -26.50 -17.08 20.08
N ASP A 109 -25.41 -17.43 20.77
CA ASP A 109 -25.40 -18.30 21.97
C ASP A 109 -26.43 -17.85 23.04
N GLU A 110 -26.89 -16.60 22.95
CA GLU A 110 -27.88 -16.00 23.83
C GLU A 110 -29.34 -16.35 23.48
N GLU A 111 -29.63 -16.76 22.24
CA GLU A 111 -30.95 -17.26 21.77
C GLU A 111 -31.07 -18.79 21.88
N LEU A 112 -29.96 -19.54 21.84
CA LEU A 112 -29.91 -20.96 22.22
C LEU A 112 -30.01 -21.20 23.74
N ARG A 113 -30.12 -20.14 24.57
CA ARG A 113 -30.20 -20.21 26.04
C ARG A 113 -31.32 -21.08 26.62
N TRP A 114 -32.33 -21.44 25.82
CA TRP A 114 -33.38 -22.38 26.24
C TRP A 114 -32.80 -23.75 26.66
N GLU A 115 -31.63 -24.12 26.17
CA GLU A 115 -30.96 -25.41 26.43
C GLU A 115 -30.68 -25.69 27.93
N LYS A 116 -30.77 -24.68 28.80
CA LYS A 116 -30.61 -24.87 30.26
C LYS A 116 -31.90 -25.11 31.03
N ASN A 117 -33.07 -24.95 30.43
CA ASN A 117 -34.34 -25.38 31.02
C ASN A 117 -34.84 -26.62 30.28
N ALA A 118 -34.13 -27.74 30.46
CA ALA A 118 -34.66 -29.07 30.17
C ALA A 118 -35.81 -29.36 31.14
N ASP A 119 -36.96 -28.75 30.87
CA ASP A 119 -38.18 -29.12 31.54
C ASP A 119 -38.54 -30.53 31.08
N ALA A 120 -38.87 -31.42 32.02
CA ALA A 120 -39.34 -32.78 31.71
C ALA A 120 -40.52 -32.81 30.71
N LYS A 121 -41.15 -31.66 30.43
CA LYS A 121 -42.20 -31.44 29.45
C LYS A 121 -41.68 -31.32 28.01
N THR A 122 -40.54 -30.66 27.76
CA THR A 122 -39.93 -30.63 26.42
C THR A 122 -39.33 -31.97 26.05
N ASP A 123 -38.73 -32.67 27.01
CA ASP A 123 -38.22 -34.03 26.78
C ASP A 123 -39.36 -34.98 26.40
N GLN A 124 -40.54 -34.87 27.03
CA GLN A 124 -41.72 -35.66 26.64
C GLN A 124 -42.25 -35.32 25.25
N PHE A 125 -42.17 -34.06 24.84
CA PHE A 125 -42.56 -33.62 23.49
C PHE A 125 -41.56 -34.11 22.44
N VAL A 126 -40.26 -34.01 22.70
CA VAL A 126 -39.19 -34.51 21.82
C VAL A 126 -39.24 -36.04 21.71
N GLN A 127 -39.41 -36.76 22.82
CA GLN A 127 -39.60 -38.23 22.80
C GLN A 127 -40.82 -38.65 21.99
N MET A 128 -41.90 -37.87 22.03
CA MET A 128 -43.05 -38.11 21.16
C MET A 128 -42.66 -37.91 19.68
N LEU A 129 -41.91 -36.87 19.31
CA LEU A 129 -41.43 -36.69 17.94
C LEU A 129 -40.52 -37.84 17.47
N GLU A 130 -39.73 -38.43 18.37
CA GLU A 130 -38.93 -39.63 18.13
C GLU A 130 -39.80 -40.89 17.96
N ASP A 131 -40.76 -41.12 18.86
CA ASP A 131 -41.68 -42.27 18.83
C ASP A 131 -42.53 -42.28 17.54
N TYR A 132 -42.93 -41.10 17.04
CA TYR A 132 -43.65 -40.94 15.77
C TYR A 132 -42.72 -40.91 14.54
N SER A 133 -41.41 -41.08 14.72
CA SER A 133 -40.39 -41.14 13.66
C SER A 133 -40.44 -39.95 12.69
N VAL A 134 -40.66 -38.75 13.22
CA VAL A 134 -40.78 -37.53 12.41
C VAL A 134 -39.46 -37.27 11.67
N GLY A 135 -39.51 -37.27 10.33
CA GLY A 135 -38.36 -37.07 9.45
C GLY A 135 -37.98 -35.60 9.26
N THR A 136 -36.79 -35.33 8.73
CA THR A 136 -36.32 -33.95 8.45
C THR A 136 -37.14 -33.26 7.35
N ASP A 137 -37.96 -34.02 6.63
CA ASP A 137 -38.85 -33.60 5.54
C ASP A 137 -40.27 -33.23 6.00
N TRP A 138 -40.58 -33.38 7.29
CA TRP A 138 -41.92 -33.12 7.83
C TRP A 138 -42.20 -31.64 8.07
N THR A 139 -43.43 -31.20 7.79
CA THR A 139 -43.90 -29.86 8.16
C THR A 139 -44.47 -29.83 9.57
N PHE A 140 -44.45 -28.67 10.22
CA PHE A 140 -45.03 -28.52 11.56
C PHE A 140 -46.54 -28.81 11.56
N GLN A 141 -47.26 -28.48 10.48
CA GLN A 141 -48.67 -28.80 10.34
C GLN A 141 -48.92 -30.32 10.27
N GLN A 142 -48.10 -31.06 9.52
CA GLN A 142 -48.18 -32.53 9.47
C GLN A 142 -47.93 -33.17 10.83
N VAL A 143 -46.96 -32.64 11.58
CA VAL A 143 -46.69 -33.06 12.96
C VAL A 143 -47.88 -32.76 13.87
N MET A 144 -48.45 -31.56 13.77
CA MET A 144 -49.63 -31.16 14.54
C MET A 144 -50.81 -32.08 14.25
N GLU A 145 -51.18 -32.32 12.99
CA GLU A 145 -52.30 -33.19 12.62
C GLU A 145 -52.12 -34.63 13.12
N ARG A 146 -50.88 -35.15 13.13
CA ARG A 146 -50.60 -36.53 13.53
C ARG A 146 -50.46 -36.71 15.05
N CYS A 147 -49.92 -35.71 15.74
CA CYS A 147 -49.58 -35.79 17.16
C CYS A 147 -50.64 -35.17 18.07
N ILE A 148 -51.65 -34.45 17.54
CA ILE A 148 -52.70 -33.79 18.34
C ILE A 148 -53.51 -34.74 19.24
N VAL A 149 -53.57 -36.02 18.88
CA VAL A 149 -54.27 -37.07 19.66
C VAL A 149 -53.46 -37.51 20.88
N ASP A 150 -52.13 -37.33 20.85
CA ASP A 150 -51.27 -37.72 21.96
C ASP A 150 -51.37 -36.72 23.11
N LYS A 151 -51.51 -37.25 24.33
CA LYS A 151 -51.46 -36.46 25.58
C LYS A 151 -50.13 -35.69 25.70
N ARG A 152 -49.05 -36.24 25.14
CA ARG A 152 -47.69 -35.64 25.15
C ARG A 152 -47.58 -34.40 24.27
N TYR A 153 -48.47 -34.21 23.30
CA TYR A 153 -48.50 -33.00 22.47
C TYR A 153 -48.98 -31.76 23.26
N TRP A 154 -49.92 -31.98 24.17
CA TRP A 154 -50.54 -30.93 24.99
C TRP A 154 -49.76 -30.60 26.27
N THR A 155 -48.61 -31.26 26.53
CA THR A 155 -47.76 -30.97 27.71
C THR A 155 -47.12 -29.59 27.62
N LEU A 156 -46.86 -29.11 26.40
CA LEU A 156 -46.49 -27.74 26.08
C LEU A 156 -47.77 -26.96 25.75
N PRO A 157 -48.16 -25.94 26.54
CA PRO A 157 -49.41 -25.20 26.31
C PRO A 157 -49.37 -24.29 25.08
N ASP A 158 -48.23 -23.65 24.83
CA ASP A 158 -48.11 -22.61 23.80
C ASP A 158 -47.75 -23.20 22.42
N SER A 159 -48.44 -22.73 21.38
CA SER A 159 -48.19 -23.19 20.01
C SER A 159 -46.83 -22.73 19.47
N ILE A 160 -46.36 -21.57 19.93
CA ILE A 160 -45.06 -20.99 19.56
C ILE A 160 -43.93 -21.88 20.11
N THR A 161 -43.99 -22.24 21.39
CA THR A 161 -42.97 -23.08 22.03
C THR A 161 -42.94 -24.50 21.46
N ARG A 162 -44.10 -25.07 21.06
CA ARG A 162 -44.13 -26.35 20.31
C ARG A 162 -43.41 -26.26 18.96
N LYS A 163 -43.62 -25.15 18.24
CA LYS A 163 -42.99 -24.92 16.92
C LYS A 163 -41.48 -24.73 17.06
N GLU A 164 -41.03 -23.93 18.02
CA GLU A 164 -39.61 -23.75 18.34
C GLU A 164 -38.94 -25.07 18.75
N CYS A 165 -39.57 -25.86 19.62
CA CYS A 165 -39.06 -27.18 20.01
C CYS A 165 -38.96 -28.15 18.81
N PHE A 166 -39.93 -28.09 17.90
CA PHE A 166 -39.91 -28.89 16.68
C PHE A 166 -38.79 -28.46 15.72
N GLU A 167 -38.57 -27.16 15.52
CA GLU A 167 -37.49 -26.64 14.67
C GLU A 167 -36.11 -27.01 15.24
N VAL A 168 -35.93 -26.92 16.57
CA VAL A 168 -34.71 -27.38 17.26
C VAL A 168 -34.51 -28.90 17.10
N TYR A 169 -35.58 -29.70 17.19
CA TYR A 169 -35.51 -31.15 16.96
C TYR A 169 -35.11 -31.49 15.52
N LEU A 170 -35.68 -30.81 14.52
CA LEU A 170 -35.31 -30.99 13.10
C LEU A 170 -33.84 -30.66 12.85
N LEU A 171 -33.34 -29.57 13.44
CA LEU A 171 -31.93 -29.19 13.36
C LEU A 171 -31.04 -30.26 13.98
N ARG A 172 -31.37 -30.74 15.19
CA ARG A 172 -30.61 -31.79 15.87
C ARG A 172 -30.59 -33.09 15.08
N LYS A 173 -31.73 -33.54 14.57
CA LYS A 173 -31.85 -34.78 13.80
C LYS A 173 -31.07 -34.70 12.49
N ALA A 174 -31.16 -33.57 11.79
CA ALA A 174 -30.42 -33.37 10.56
C ALA A 174 -28.90 -33.27 10.79
N ASP A 175 -28.47 -32.65 11.90
CA ASP A 175 -27.06 -32.58 12.30
C ASP A 175 -26.52 -33.95 12.76
N GLU A 176 -27.33 -34.77 13.44
CA GLU A 176 -26.98 -36.14 13.80
C GLU A 176 -26.83 -37.03 12.55
N GLU A 177 -27.79 -36.97 11.62
CA GLU A 177 -27.69 -37.68 10.34
C GLU A 177 -26.46 -37.23 9.52
N PHE A 178 -26.13 -35.94 9.54
CA PHE A 178 -24.95 -35.42 8.88
C PHE A 178 -23.67 -35.93 9.54
N ARG A 179 -23.59 -35.89 10.88
CA ARG A 179 -22.45 -36.39 11.66
C ARG A 179 -22.25 -37.89 11.48
N GLU A 180 -23.30 -38.70 11.45
CA GLU A 180 -23.20 -40.13 11.20
C GLU A 180 -22.70 -40.45 9.78
N LYS A 181 -23.19 -39.71 8.78
CA LYS A 181 -22.73 -39.81 7.39
C LYS A 181 -21.25 -39.40 7.28
N GLU A 182 -20.85 -38.31 7.92
CA GLU A 182 -19.48 -37.81 7.91
C GLU A 182 -18.52 -38.71 8.70
N ASN A 183 -18.91 -39.18 9.89
CA ASN A 183 -18.14 -40.14 10.68
C ASN A 183 -17.97 -41.47 9.95
N SER A 184 -19.01 -41.94 9.26
CA SER A 184 -18.92 -43.14 8.42
C SER A 184 -17.97 -42.91 7.24
N ARG A 185 -18.08 -41.77 6.55
CA ARG A 185 -17.16 -41.37 5.48
C ARG A 185 -15.71 -41.32 5.95
N GLU A 186 -15.46 -40.71 7.09
CA GLU A 186 -14.13 -40.56 7.70
C GLU A 186 -13.58 -41.90 8.18
N SER A 187 -14.42 -42.78 8.72
CA SER A 187 -14.04 -44.15 9.07
C SER A 187 -13.62 -44.94 7.83
N TYR A 188 -14.40 -44.87 6.74
CA TYR A 188 -14.02 -45.48 5.46
C TYR A 188 -12.73 -44.87 4.88
N ARG A 189 -12.56 -43.55 4.97
CA ARG A 189 -11.35 -42.85 4.53
C ARG A 189 -10.12 -43.35 5.28
N ASN A 190 -10.18 -43.40 6.62
CA ASN A 190 -9.06 -43.83 7.45
C ASN A 190 -8.74 -45.32 7.25
N ALA A 191 -9.76 -46.19 7.17
CA ALA A 191 -9.57 -47.60 6.85
C ALA A 191 -8.95 -47.78 5.45
N PHE A 192 -9.40 -46.99 4.46
CA PHE A 192 -8.84 -47.01 3.11
C PHE A 192 -7.36 -46.57 3.11
N PHE A 193 -7.02 -45.49 3.83
CA PHE A 193 -5.64 -45.02 3.94
C PHE A 193 -4.72 -46.04 4.62
N GLN A 194 -5.19 -46.71 5.67
CA GLN A 194 -4.43 -47.80 6.31
C GLN A 194 -4.14 -48.95 5.35
N VAL A 195 -5.10 -49.31 4.49
CA VAL A 195 -4.86 -50.30 3.43
C VAL A 195 -3.82 -49.78 2.45
N LEU A 196 -3.95 -48.54 1.99
CA LEU A 196 -2.99 -47.93 1.05
C LEU A 196 -1.57 -47.85 1.62
N ASP A 197 -1.41 -47.62 2.92
CA ASP A 197 -0.11 -47.59 3.61
C ASP A 197 0.61 -48.96 3.59
N ASN A 198 -0.12 -50.07 3.47
CA ASN A 198 0.47 -51.41 3.34
C ASN A 198 1.05 -51.69 1.94
N TYR A 199 0.72 -50.87 0.94
CA TYR A 199 1.17 -51.01 -0.44
C TYR A 199 2.21 -49.93 -0.81
N ASP A 200 3.14 -50.25 -1.72
CA ASP A 200 4.16 -49.27 -2.16
C ASP A 200 3.60 -48.27 -3.20
N ILE A 201 2.77 -47.35 -2.71
CA ILE A 201 2.12 -46.33 -3.53
C ILE A 201 2.99 -45.07 -3.56
N LYS A 202 3.45 -44.68 -4.75
CA LYS A 202 4.19 -43.42 -4.97
C LYS A 202 3.24 -42.27 -5.32
N TYR A 203 3.69 -41.04 -5.11
CA TYR A 203 2.93 -39.81 -5.43
C TYR A 203 2.56 -39.65 -6.93
N TYR A 204 3.20 -40.39 -7.83
CA TYR A 204 2.89 -40.39 -9.27
C TYR A 204 2.10 -41.64 -9.72
N THR A 205 1.72 -42.51 -8.78
CA THR A 205 0.92 -43.68 -9.11
C THR A 205 -0.46 -43.27 -9.62
N ARG A 206 -0.96 -44.00 -10.61
CA ARG A 206 -2.28 -43.76 -11.20
C ARG A 206 -3.32 -44.63 -10.52
N TRP A 207 -4.55 -44.12 -10.43
CA TRP A 207 -5.70 -44.83 -9.85
C TRP A 207 -5.85 -46.26 -10.38
N ASN A 208 -5.74 -46.47 -11.70
CA ASN A 208 -5.91 -47.80 -12.30
C ASN A 208 -4.87 -48.82 -11.85
N THR A 209 -3.66 -48.38 -11.52
CA THR A 209 -2.61 -49.26 -10.98
C THR A 209 -2.91 -49.60 -9.53
N CYS A 210 -3.29 -48.59 -8.73
CA CYS A 210 -3.70 -48.78 -7.35
C CYS A 210 -4.92 -49.69 -7.22
N ALA A 211 -5.96 -49.46 -8.05
CA ALA A 211 -7.21 -50.22 -8.05
C ALA A 211 -7.02 -51.72 -8.33
N LYS A 212 -5.98 -52.08 -9.08
CA LYS A 212 -5.60 -53.49 -9.31
C LYS A 212 -4.93 -54.11 -8.08
N LEU A 213 -4.16 -53.32 -7.32
CA LEU A 213 -3.47 -53.80 -6.11
C LEU A 213 -4.43 -54.02 -4.94
N ILE A 214 -5.43 -53.15 -4.81
CA ILE A 214 -6.42 -53.20 -3.71
C ILE A 214 -7.69 -53.96 -4.06
N MET A 215 -7.76 -54.60 -5.24
CA MET A 215 -8.99 -55.23 -5.74
C MET A 215 -9.48 -56.35 -4.80
N ASP A 216 -8.55 -57.08 -4.20
CA ASP A 216 -8.81 -58.23 -3.34
C ASP A 216 -9.12 -57.84 -1.88
N GLU A 217 -9.03 -56.55 -1.53
CA GLU A 217 -9.26 -56.07 -0.17
C GLU A 217 -10.75 -55.94 0.16
N PRO A 218 -11.20 -56.32 1.38
CA PRO A 218 -12.61 -56.25 1.76
C PRO A 218 -13.14 -54.81 1.75
N ILE A 219 -12.28 -53.85 2.10
CA ILE A 219 -12.61 -52.41 2.10
C ILE A 219 -12.85 -51.90 0.68
N TYR A 220 -12.26 -52.53 -0.34
CA TYR A 220 -12.52 -52.16 -1.72
C TYR A 220 -13.95 -52.47 -2.14
N SER A 221 -14.58 -53.55 -1.69
CA SER A 221 -15.98 -53.81 -2.04
C SER A 221 -16.98 -52.91 -1.30
N LEU A 222 -16.62 -52.42 -0.11
CA LEU A 222 -17.51 -51.65 0.77
C LEU A 222 -17.69 -50.20 0.35
N ILE A 223 -16.66 -49.59 -0.24
CA ILE A 223 -16.66 -48.16 -0.58
C ILE A 223 -17.23 -47.94 -2.00
N PRO A 224 -18.14 -46.98 -2.22
CA PRO A 224 -18.62 -46.64 -3.56
C PRO A 224 -17.50 -46.13 -4.49
N PRO A 225 -17.57 -46.40 -5.81
CA PRO A 225 -16.47 -46.13 -6.75
C PRO A 225 -16.06 -44.65 -6.81
N LYS A 226 -17.00 -43.73 -6.60
CA LYS A 226 -16.73 -42.29 -6.53
C LYS A 226 -15.85 -41.92 -5.33
N MET A 227 -16.22 -42.41 -4.14
CA MET A 227 -15.47 -42.17 -2.90
C MET A 227 -14.06 -42.78 -2.94
N LYS A 228 -13.88 -43.96 -3.55
CA LYS A 228 -12.55 -44.57 -3.69
C LYS A 228 -11.56 -43.68 -4.43
N ARG A 229 -12.01 -43.05 -5.52
CA ARG A 229 -11.17 -42.15 -6.32
C ARG A 229 -10.84 -40.88 -5.53
N GLU A 230 -11.84 -40.29 -4.87
CA GLU A 230 -11.65 -39.12 -4.00
C GLU A 230 -10.62 -39.40 -2.90
N PHE A 231 -10.75 -40.51 -2.17
CA PHE A 231 -9.81 -40.90 -1.13
C PHE A 231 -8.41 -41.17 -1.68
N PHE A 232 -8.29 -41.85 -2.83
CA PHE A 232 -6.99 -42.07 -3.46
C PHE A 232 -6.30 -40.78 -3.88
N GLU A 233 -7.02 -39.86 -4.52
CA GLU A 233 -6.50 -38.55 -4.93
C GLU A 233 -6.05 -37.75 -3.71
N GLU A 234 -6.80 -37.83 -2.61
CA GLU A 234 -6.42 -37.21 -1.35
C GLU A 234 -5.14 -37.83 -0.75
N TYR A 235 -5.02 -39.16 -0.75
CA TYR A 235 -3.84 -39.87 -0.28
C TYR A 235 -2.59 -39.54 -1.11
N VAL A 236 -2.71 -39.57 -2.43
CA VAL A 236 -1.63 -39.15 -3.35
C VAL A 236 -1.29 -37.67 -3.15
N GLY A 237 -2.29 -36.82 -2.93
CA GLY A 237 -2.12 -35.43 -2.57
C GLY A 237 -1.33 -35.25 -1.27
N LYS A 238 -1.63 -36.04 -0.22
CA LYS A 238 -0.88 -36.07 1.03
C LYS A 238 0.58 -36.45 0.81
N LEU A 239 0.85 -37.53 0.04
CA LEU A 239 2.21 -37.95 -0.30
C LEU A 239 2.98 -36.88 -1.09
N LYS A 240 2.33 -36.23 -2.04
CA LYS A 240 2.91 -35.13 -2.83
C LYS A 240 3.27 -33.95 -1.94
N ARG A 241 2.34 -33.50 -1.09
CA ARG A 241 2.57 -32.40 -0.13
C ARG A 241 3.68 -32.73 0.86
N ALA A 242 3.75 -33.97 1.37
CA ALA A 242 4.81 -34.41 2.28
C ALA A 242 6.19 -34.30 1.62
N ARG A 243 6.35 -34.83 0.40
CA ARG A 243 7.60 -34.73 -0.36
C ARG A 243 7.97 -33.29 -0.70
N GLU A 244 7.00 -32.47 -1.11
CA GLU A 244 7.22 -31.04 -1.37
C GLU A 244 7.66 -30.30 -0.10
N ALA A 245 7.08 -30.65 1.06
CA ALA A 245 7.49 -30.11 2.35
C ALA A 245 8.93 -30.53 2.72
N GLU A 246 9.30 -31.80 2.55
CA GLU A 246 10.68 -32.27 2.78
C GLU A 246 11.69 -31.53 1.90
N ILE A 247 11.40 -31.38 0.60
CA ILE A 247 12.26 -30.63 -0.33
C ILE A 247 12.34 -29.15 0.09
N LYS A 248 11.22 -28.55 0.51
CA LYS A 248 11.18 -27.17 0.98
C LYS A 248 11.99 -26.97 2.26
N GLU A 249 11.90 -27.91 3.21
CA GLU A 249 12.71 -27.88 4.44
C GLU A 249 14.19 -28.07 4.16
N ALA A 250 14.55 -28.99 3.27
CA ALA A 250 15.93 -29.18 2.84
C ALA A 250 16.48 -27.92 2.14
N ARG A 251 15.70 -27.32 1.23
CA ARG A 251 16.06 -26.05 0.57
C ARG A 251 16.22 -24.92 1.60
N ARG A 252 15.34 -24.82 2.61
CA ARG A 252 15.46 -23.83 3.68
C ARG A 252 16.75 -24.00 4.47
N LYS A 253 17.09 -25.23 4.88
CA LYS A 253 18.34 -25.51 5.61
C LYS A 253 19.58 -25.16 4.78
N GLN A 254 19.56 -25.50 3.49
CA GLN A 254 20.63 -25.13 2.56
C GLN A 254 20.74 -23.61 2.38
N LEU A 255 19.61 -22.90 2.32
CA LEU A 255 19.56 -21.44 2.23
C LEU A 255 20.21 -20.79 3.45
N GLU A 256 19.88 -21.27 4.66
CA GLU A 256 20.46 -20.80 5.92
C GLU A 256 21.97 -21.05 5.98
N GLU A 257 22.44 -22.24 5.57
CA GLU A 257 23.87 -22.56 5.52
C GLU A 257 24.63 -21.63 4.56
N VAL A 258 24.10 -21.44 3.35
CA VAL A 258 24.65 -20.53 2.35
C VAL A 258 24.69 -19.10 2.88
N GLU A 259 23.61 -18.63 3.50
CA GLU A 259 23.55 -17.28 4.08
C GLU A 259 24.66 -17.07 5.13
N VAL A 260 24.90 -18.05 6.01
CA VAL A 260 25.96 -17.97 7.02
C VAL A 260 27.35 -17.89 6.39
N ILE A 261 27.64 -18.75 5.39
CA ILE A 261 28.92 -18.74 4.67
C ILE A 261 29.13 -17.40 3.98
N LEU A 262 28.11 -16.96 3.23
CA LEU A 262 28.17 -15.73 2.47
C LEU A 262 28.35 -14.51 3.39
N ARG A 263 27.66 -14.43 4.53
CA ARG A 263 27.85 -13.33 5.50
C ARG A 263 29.26 -13.27 6.09
N ALA A 264 29.94 -14.41 6.23
CA ALA A 264 31.28 -14.45 6.79
C ALA A 264 32.36 -14.01 5.78
N GLU A 265 32.16 -14.29 4.49
CA GLU A 265 33.17 -14.05 3.45
C GLU A 265 32.91 -12.80 2.60
N LEU A 266 31.66 -12.34 2.48
CA LEU A 266 31.33 -11.17 1.68
C LEU A 266 31.73 -9.86 2.37
N THR A 267 32.33 -8.99 1.57
CA THR A 267 32.61 -7.59 1.91
C THR A 267 31.89 -6.69 0.91
N LEU A 268 31.80 -5.39 1.22
CA LEU A 268 31.15 -4.39 0.35
C LEU A 268 31.74 -4.31 -1.08
N ARG A 269 32.94 -4.85 -1.31
CA ARG A 269 33.62 -4.85 -2.62
C ARG A 269 33.54 -6.18 -3.35
N SER A 270 33.06 -7.22 -2.68
CA SER A 270 32.95 -8.56 -3.25
C SER A 270 31.95 -8.54 -4.40
N GLN A 271 32.25 -9.28 -5.47
CA GLN A 271 31.35 -9.42 -6.60
C GLN A 271 30.49 -10.67 -6.45
N VAL A 272 29.41 -10.73 -7.23
CA VAL A 272 28.52 -11.90 -7.31
C VAL A 272 29.29 -13.19 -7.61
N ASP A 273 30.32 -13.11 -8.47
CA ASP A 273 31.15 -14.26 -8.83
C ASP A 273 31.94 -14.81 -7.64
N ASP A 274 32.31 -13.97 -6.67
CA ASP A 274 33.03 -14.42 -5.49
C ASP A 274 32.11 -15.23 -4.58
N ALA A 275 30.82 -14.89 -4.51
CA ALA A 275 29.81 -15.68 -3.80
C ALA A 275 29.57 -17.06 -4.45
N PHE A 276 29.70 -17.18 -5.77
CA PHE A 276 29.58 -18.48 -6.44
C PHE A 276 30.86 -19.31 -6.36
N LYS A 277 32.05 -18.70 -6.26
CA LYS A 277 33.31 -19.43 -6.09
C LYS A 277 33.45 -20.05 -4.70
N THR A 278 32.88 -19.40 -3.69
CA THR A 278 32.95 -19.88 -2.30
C THR A 278 31.96 -21.00 -2.02
N LEU A 279 30.91 -21.12 -2.84
CA LEU A 279 29.87 -22.13 -2.70
C LEU A 279 30.12 -23.34 -3.61
N ASP A 280 30.24 -24.53 -3.00
CA ASP A 280 30.23 -25.80 -3.71
C ASP A 280 28.79 -26.13 -4.18
N MET A 281 28.44 -25.73 -5.41
CA MET A 281 27.10 -25.96 -5.98
C MET A 281 26.69 -27.44 -6.03
N GLU A 282 27.64 -28.37 -6.07
CA GLU A 282 27.36 -29.82 -6.03
C GLU A 282 26.76 -30.28 -4.68
N ARG A 283 27.05 -29.54 -3.60
CA ARG A 283 26.51 -29.81 -2.25
C ARG A 283 25.12 -29.20 -2.05
N LEU A 284 24.62 -28.44 -3.03
CA LEU A 284 23.37 -27.68 -2.98
C LEU A 284 22.38 -28.11 -4.09
N PRO A 285 21.94 -29.38 -4.14
CA PRO A 285 21.08 -29.88 -5.21
C PRO A 285 19.66 -29.30 -5.21
N HIS A 286 19.17 -28.75 -4.10
CA HIS A 286 17.81 -28.21 -3.99
C HIS A 286 17.74 -26.68 -4.12
N LEU A 287 18.89 -26.02 -4.31
CA LEU A 287 18.98 -24.57 -4.37
C LEU A 287 19.09 -24.09 -5.82
N ASN A 288 18.32 -23.07 -6.17
CA ASN A 288 18.45 -22.42 -7.48
C ASN A 288 19.50 -21.30 -7.42
N LYS A 289 20.14 -21.01 -8.55
CA LYS A 289 21.05 -19.86 -8.68
C LYS A 289 20.36 -18.54 -8.31
N LEU A 290 19.06 -18.42 -8.63
CA LEU A 290 18.26 -17.25 -8.25
C LEU A 290 18.20 -17.06 -6.73
N ASP A 291 18.08 -18.14 -5.96
CA ASP A 291 17.99 -18.06 -4.51
C ASP A 291 19.29 -17.49 -3.91
N ILE A 292 20.44 -17.95 -4.42
CA ILE A 292 21.76 -17.44 -4.04
C ILE A 292 21.87 -15.95 -4.36
N LEU A 293 21.39 -15.52 -5.53
CA LEU A 293 21.38 -14.12 -5.92
C LEU A 293 20.50 -13.27 -4.99
N THR A 294 19.32 -13.76 -4.60
CA THR A 294 18.45 -13.04 -3.66
C THR A 294 19.08 -12.90 -2.27
N ILE A 295 19.79 -13.93 -1.79
CA ILE A 295 20.54 -13.85 -0.53
C ILE A 295 21.68 -12.84 -0.68
N TYR A 296 22.48 -12.96 -1.75
CA TYR A 296 23.58 -12.06 -2.02
C TYR A 296 23.11 -10.61 -2.05
N GLU A 297 22.04 -10.31 -2.78
CA GLU A 297 21.45 -8.97 -2.85
C GLU A 297 21.03 -8.49 -1.46
N SER A 298 20.38 -9.35 -0.66
CA SER A 298 19.97 -9.00 0.70
C SER A 298 21.17 -8.66 1.61
N ILE A 299 22.25 -9.45 1.54
CA ILE A 299 23.48 -9.26 2.33
C ILE A 299 24.19 -7.98 1.89
N VAL A 300 24.36 -7.77 0.58
CA VAL A 300 25.02 -6.56 0.05
C VAL A 300 24.24 -5.31 0.40
N ASN A 301 22.91 -5.34 0.27
CA ASN A 301 22.05 -4.22 0.67
C ASN A 301 22.16 -3.92 2.17
N GLU A 302 22.26 -4.94 3.02
CA GLU A 302 22.47 -4.76 4.46
C GLU A 302 23.85 -4.13 4.76
N LEU A 303 24.91 -4.64 4.12
CA LEU A 303 26.26 -4.10 4.23
C LEU A 303 26.32 -2.64 3.75
N GLU A 304 25.71 -2.33 2.60
CA GLU A 304 25.61 -0.96 2.08
C GLU A 304 24.89 -0.03 3.04
N ARG A 305 23.74 -0.45 3.59
CA ARG A 305 23.00 0.34 4.58
C ARG A 305 23.84 0.60 5.83
N SER A 306 24.52 -0.41 6.34
CA SER A 306 25.39 -0.26 7.51
C SER A 306 26.54 0.74 7.23
N PHE A 307 27.17 0.63 6.05
CA PHE A 307 28.24 1.54 5.64
C PHE A 307 27.72 2.97 5.47
N GLN A 308 26.61 3.16 4.75
CA GLN A 308 25.98 4.47 4.59
C GLN A 308 25.60 5.10 5.94
N ALA A 309 25.12 4.31 6.90
CA ALA A 309 24.83 4.79 8.25
C ALA A 309 26.10 5.30 8.95
N THR A 310 27.21 4.57 8.87
CA THR A 310 28.49 5.03 9.44
C THR A 310 29.02 6.30 8.77
N VAL A 311 28.91 6.40 7.43
CA VAL A 311 29.29 7.58 6.67
C VAL A 311 28.42 8.78 7.06
N ALA A 312 27.10 8.59 7.17
CA ALA A 312 26.17 9.63 7.60
C ALA A 312 26.48 10.12 9.02
N GLU A 313 26.78 9.21 9.94
CA GLU A 313 27.15 9.56 11.32
C GLU A 313 28.47 10.35 11.36
N ASN A 314 29.48 9.93 10.60
CA ASN A 314 30.73 10.67 10.46
C ASN A 314 30.52 12.05 9.82
N ASN A 315 29.67 12.15 8.80
CA ASN A 315 29.31 13.43 8.17
C ASN A 315 28.59 14.36 9.15
N LYS A 316 27.72 13.84 10.03
CA LYS A 316 27.07 14.63 11.09
C LYS A 316 28.09 15.16 12.10
N LYS A 317 29.05 14.32 12.52
CA LYS A 317 30.14 14.74 13.42
C LYS A 317 31.00 15.82 12.78
N ASN A 318 31.38 15.63 11.52
CA ASN A 318 32.14 16.61 10.74
C ASN A 318 31.36 17.90 10.56
N TYR A 319 30.06 17.85 10.25
CA TYR A 319 29.22 19.05 10.12
C TYR A 319 29.18 19.89 11.41
N ARG A 320 29.03 19.24 12.57
CA ARG A 320 29.07 19.93 13.88
C ARG A 320 30.43 20.57 14.13
N ALA A 321 31.51 19.85 13.83
CA ALA A 321 32.87 20.37 13.95
C ALA A 321 33.08 21.56 13.00
N ASP A 322 32.72 21.43 11.73
CA ASP A 322 32.81 22.46 10.69
C ASP A 322 32.06 23.73 11.09
N ARG A 323 30.83 23.60 11.60
CA ARG A 323 30.06 24.73 12.12
C ARG A 323 30.79 25.43 13.27
N LYS A 324 31.31 24.67 14.23
CA LYS A 324 32.08 25.23 15.36
C LYS A 324 33.35 25.96 14.90
N ALA A 325 34.04 25.45 13.89
CA ALA A 325 35.20 26.15 13.32
C ALA A 325 34.81 27.44 12.60
N ARG A 326 33.71 27.43 11.84
CA ARG A 326 33.19 28.63 11.17
C ARG A 326 32.77 29.71 12.17
N ASP A 327 32.05 29.33 13.23
CA ASP A 327 31.63 30.26 14.28
C ASP A 327 32.83 30.80 15.06
N GLY A 328 33.84 29.95 15.32
CA GLY A 328 35.11 30.40 15.91
C GLY A 328 35.88 31.38 15.02
N PHE A 329 35.91 31.17 13.70
CA PHE A 329 36.56 32.09 12.77
C PHE A 329 35.79 33.42 12.64
N ARG A 330 34.45 33.40 12.65
CA ARG A 330 33.65 34.63 12.73
C ARG A 330 33.98 35.45 13.96
N GLN A 331 34.10 34.79 15.12
CA GLN A 331 34.50 35.45 16.36
C GLN A 331 35.91 36.07 16.25
N LEU A 332 36.86 35.36 15.63
CA LEU A 332 38.19 35.91 15.35
C LEU A 332 38.11 37.16 14.45
N LEU A 333 37.30 37.13 13.40
CA LEU A 333 37.12 38.29 12.51
C LEU A 333 36.47 39.48 13.24
N GLU A 334 35.55 39.23 14.17
CA GLU A 334 34.98 40.27 15.03
C GLU A 334 36.03 40.90 15.96
N GLU A 335 36.91 40.08 16.55
CA GLU A 335 38.05 40.55 17.35
C GLU A 335 39.07 41.35 16.52
N VAL A 336 39.30 40.94 15.26
CA VAL A 336 40.18 41.67 14.33
C VAL A 336 39.52 42.98 13.85
N SER A 337 38.19 43.03 13.74
CA SER A 337 37.45 44.25 13.37
C SER A 337 37.63 45.39 14.39
N GLN A 338 37.94 45.04 15.64
CA GLN A 338 38.28 46.03 16.68
C GLN A 338 39.72 46.54 16.58
N LYS A 339 40.61 45.80 15.91
CA LYS A 339 42.04 46.13 15.76
C LYS A 339 42.33 46.86 14.45
N ILE A 340 41.55 46.61 13.41
CA ILE A 340 41.72 47.16 12.06
C ILE A 340 40.37 47.68 11.59
N GLU A 341 40.35 48.90 11.05
CA GLU A 341 39.17 49.43 10.38
C GLU A 341 38.95 48.71 9.04
N PHE A 342 37.88 47.92 8.95
CA PHE A 342 37.49 47.28 7.71
C PHE A 342 37.02 48.34 6.71
N THR A 343 37.87 48.63 5.73
CA THR A 343 37.55 49.56 4.63
C THR A 343 37.16 48.78 3.39
N ALA A 344 36.30 49.34 2.53
CA ALA A 344 35.89 48.75 1.25
C ALA A 344 37.04 48.39 0.27
N LYS A 345 38.26 48.90 0.50
CA LYS A 345 39.47 48.58 -0.30
C LYS A 345 40.43 47.60 0.40
N LEU A 346 40.08 47.05 1.56
CA LEU A 346 40.92 46.13 2.33
C LEU A 346 41.32 44.92 1.47
N ARG A 347 42.62 44.59 1.42
CA ARG A 347 43.13 43.44 0.66
C ARG A 347 43.27 42.22 1.57
N TRP A 348 43.00 41.02 1.04
CA TRP A 348 43.16 39.77 1.79
C TRP A 348 44.54 39.62 2.45
N HIS A 349 45.62 40.01 1.75
CA HIS A 349 46.98 39.95 2.27
C HIS A 349 47.24 40.89 3.45
N GLU A 350 46.46 41.96 3.62
CA GLU A 350 46.55 42.89 4.74
C GLU A 350 45.86 42.32 6.00
N LEU A 351 44.89 41.42 5.81
CA LEU A 351 44.19 40.71 6.88
C LEU A 351 45.00 39.49 7.39
N LEU A 352 45.71 38.80 6.49
CA LEU A 352 46.46 37.57 6.81
C LEU A 352 47.42 37.66 8.01
N PRO A 353 48.22 38.72 8.20
CA PRO A 353 49.14 38.84 9.35
C PRO A 353 48.46 38.75 10.71
N TYR A 354 47.17 39.09 10.79
CA TYR A 354 46.40 39.13 12.03
C TYR A 354 45.63 37.84 12.31
N ILE A 355 45.50 36.95 11.32
CA ILE A 355 44.71 35.71 11.41
C ILE A 355 45.54 34.44 11.22
N LYS A 356 46.68 34.49 10.52
CA LYS A 356 47.42 33.29 10.08
C LYS A 356 47.90 32.37 11.21
N ASP A 357 48.27 32.95 12.36
CA ASP A 357 48.87 32.23 13.49
C ASP A 357 47.80 31.80 14.51
N ASP A 358 46.54 32.23 14.32
CA ASP A 358 45.46 31.94 15.26
C ASP A 358 44.93 30.50 15.07
N PRO A 359 44.75 29.72 16.16
CA PRO A 359 44.26 28.35 16.07
C PRO A 359 42.86 28.25 15.45
N ARG A 360 42.02 29.29 15.53
CA ARG A 360 40.67 29.30 14.94
C ARG A 360 40.74 29.37 13.41
N PHE A 361 41.70 30.09 12.84
CA PHE A 361 41.95 30.12 11.40
C PHE A 361 42.50 28.78 10.89
N ILE A 362 43.53 28.23 11.56
CA ILE A 362 44.13 26.93 11.20
C ILE A 362 43.07 25.83 11.27
N ASN A 363 42.20 25.85 12.28
CA ASN A 363 41.12 24.88 12.43
C ASN A 363 40.08 24.94 11.30
N LEU A 364 39.87 26.10 10.68
CA LEU A 364 38.94 26.24 9.56
C LEU A 364 39.56 25.74 8.25
N CYS A 365 40.88 25.87 8.09
CA CYS A 365 41.61 25.41 6.90
C CYS A 365 41.47 23.89 6.70
N GLY A 366 41.12 23.47 5.48
CA GLY A 366 40.98 22.05 5.12
C GLY A 366 39.62 21.42 5.48
N ARG A 367 38.68 22.19 6.05
CA ARG A 367 37.30 21.75 6.28
C ARG A 367 36.41 22.03 5.08
N LYS A 368 35.28 21.31 4.99
CA LYS A 368 34.32 21.48 3.89
C LYS A 368 33.39 22.67 4.17
N GLY A 369 33.01 23.42 3.12
CA GLY A 369 32.10 24.56 3.18
C GLY A 369 32.81 25.91 3.03
N SER A 370 32.29 26.96 3.67
CA SER A 370 32.83 28.33 3.57
C SER A 370 34.30 28.36 3.97
N LEU A 371 35.14 28.75 3.03
CA LEU A 371 36.57 28.93 3.18
C LEU A 371 36.86 30.25 3.89
N PRO A 372 38.06 30.42 4.49
CA PRO A 372 38.44 31.68 5.12
C PRO A 372 38.31 32.90 4.19
N ILE A 373 38.53 32.70 2.88
CA ILE A 373 38.38 33.75 1.87
C ILE A 373 36.93 34.15 1.63
N ASP A 374 35.97 33.22 1.76
CA ASP A 374 34.54 33.51 1.58
C ASP A 374 34.05 34.48 2.67
N PHE A 375 34.52 34.29 3.91
CA PHE A 375 34.23 35.23 5.00
C PHE A 375 34.85 36.62 4.77
N TYR A 376 35.96 36.72 4.04
CA TYR A 376 36.51 38.02 3.65
C TYR A 376 35.67 38.71 2.59
N TRP A 377 35.17 37.97 1.61
CA TRP A 377 34.23 38.52 0.64
C TRP A 377 32.93 38.98 1.31
N ASP A 378 32.41 38.23 2.29
CA ASP A 378 31.24 38.65 3.08
C ASP A 378 31.48 39.98 3.82
N ILE A 379 32.67 40.16 4.41
CA ILE A 379 33.05 41.42 5.07
C ILE A 379 33.14 42.56 4.05
N LEU A 380 33.84 42.34 2.93
CA LEU A 380 33.97 43.35 1.89
C LEU A 380 32.62 43.75 1.29
N ASP A 381 31.73 42.79 1.04
CA ASP A 381 30.40 43.06 0.51
C ASP A 381 29.57 43.87 1.49
N LYS A 382 29.65 43.56 2.80
CA LYS A 382 28.99 44.34 3.84
C LYS A 382 29.49 45.79 3.87
N GLU A 383 30.80 46.00 3.82
CA GLU A 383 31.37 47.36 3.82
C GLU A 383 31.08 48.11 2.51
N ASN A 384 31.10 47.43 1.36
CA ASN A 384 30.71 48.02 0.08
C ASN A 384 29.24 48.42 0.03
N GLN A 385 28.35 47.61 0.61
CA GLN A 385 26.92 47.94 0.73
C GLN A 385 26.71 49.15 1.67
N SER A 386 27.40 49.19 2.80
CA SER A 386 27.41 50.34 3.71
C SER A 386 27.87 51.61 2.98
N LEU A 387 28.98 51.54 2.25
CA LEU A 387 29.52 52.66 1.48
C LEU A 387 28.55 53.11 0.38
N LYS A 388 27.90 52.17 -0.31
CA LYS A 388 26.87 52.47 -1.31
C LYS A 388 25.66 53.18 -0.69
N ALA A 389 25.20 52.74 0.47
CA ALA A 389 24.11 53.39 1.20
C ALA A 389 24.50 54.81 1.66
N LYS A 390 25.72 54.97 2.20
CA LYS A 390 26.28 56.30 2.55
C LYS A 390 26.39 57.20 1.33
N ARG A 391 26.85 56.67 0.19
CA ARG A 391 26.92 57.40 -1.10
C ARG A 391 25.54 57.88 -1.55
N ASP A 392 24.53 57.01 -1.50
CA ASP A 392 23.18 57.36 -1.95
C ASP A 392 22.54 58.41 -1.02
N LEU A 393 22.82 58.36 0.29
CA LEU A 393 22.45 59.41 1.24
C LEU A 393 23.15 60.74 0.92
N VAL A 394 24.46 60.72 0.65
CA VAL A 394 25.23 61.91 0.29
C VAL A 394 24.74 62.54 -1.02
N LYS A 395 24.41 61.72 -2.04
CA LYS A 395 23.78 62.21 -3.28
C LYS A 395 22.46 62.94 -3.04
N HIS A 396 21.63 62.43 -2.13
CA HIS A 396 20.35 63.04 -1.81
C HIS A 396 20.52 64.39 -1.09
N ILE A 397 21.52 64.52 -0.22
CA ILE A 397 21.74 65.71 0.62
C ILE A 397 22.59 66.78 -0.09
N VAL A 398 23.52 66.37 -0.95
CA VAL A 398 24.42 67.26 -1.70
C VAL A 398 24.34 66.95 -3.20
N PRO A 399 23.30 67.43 -3.91
CA PRO A 399 23.13 67.20 -5.35
C PRO A 399 24.25 67.85 -6.20
N THR A 400 24.96 68.85 -5.66
CA THR A 400 26.09 69.56 -6.29
C THR A 400 27.46 68.93 -6.01
N ALA A 401 27.50 67.71 -5.45
CA ALA A 401 28.72 67.00 -5.08
C ALA A 401 29.73 66.85 -6.23
N ASP A 402 29.27 66.81 -7.47
CA ASP A 402 30.09 66.56 -8.67
C ASP A 402 31.08 67.70 -8.98
N ASN A 403 30.85 68.91 -8.47
CA ASN A 403 31.64 70.11 -8.80
C ASN A 403 32.48 70.65 -7.63
N MET A 404 32.49 69.98 -6.48
CA MET A 404 33.16 70.47 -5.26
C MET A 404 34.55 69.85 -5.09
N SER A 405 35.51 70.60 -4.51
CA SER A 405 36.85 70.08 -4.18
C SER A 405 36.79 69.04 -3.04
N LEU A 406 37.87 68.25 -2.84
CA LEU A 406 37.87 67.16 -1.84
C LEU A 406 37.65 67.69 -0.42
N GLU A 407 38.25 68.82 -0.11
CA GLU A 407 38.23 69.47 1.19
C GLU A 407 36.86 70.11 1.46
N GLU A 408 36.27 70.77 0.46
CA GLU A 408 34.92 71.33 0.55
C GLU A 408 33.85 70.23 0.65
N PHE A 409 34.01 69.13 -0.10
CA PHE A 409 33.12 67.98 -0.04
C PHE A 409 33.18 67.30 1.33
N THR A 410 34.38 67.06 1.85
CA THR A 410 34.57 66.45 3.18
C THR A 410 33.98 67.32 4.28
N ARG A 411 34.15 68.65 4.22
CA ARG A 411 33.57 69.61 5.17
C ARG A 411 32.04 69.66 5.13
N VAL A 412 31.46 69.60 3.93
CA VAL A 412 30.00 69.67 3.76
C VAL A 412 29.32 68.35 4.16
N VAL A 413 29.96 67.21 3.87
CA VAL A 413 29.47 65.89 4.28
C VAL A 413 29.60 65.73 5.80
N SER A 414 30.72 66.13 6.41
CA SER A 414 30.92 66.06 7.86
C SER A 414 30.00 66.98 8.67
N GLN A 415 29.48 68.06 8.07
CA GLN A 415 28.52 68.97 8.72
C GLN A 415 27.07 68.51 8.59
N LYS A 416 26.75 67.64 7.62
CA LYS A 416 25.36 67.29 7.26
C LYS A 416 25.03 65.81 7.45
N VAL A 417 26.04 64.95 7.58
CA VAL A 417 25.86 63.50 7.70
C VAL A 417 26.77 62.98 8.81
N ASP A 418 26.17 62.50 9.90
CA ASP A 418 26.88 61.80 10.96
C ASP A 418 27.28 60.39 10.48
N ASN A 419 28.46 59.89 10.89
CA ASN A 419 28.99 58.53 10.60
C ASN A 419 29.57 58.26 9.19
N VAL A 420 30.05 59.28 8.48
CA VAL A 420 30.90 59.10 7.28
C VAL A 420 32.37 59.37 7.64
N SER A 421 33.22 58.34 7.58
CA SER A 421 34.67 58.48 7.83
C SER A 421 35.33 59.32 6.73
N GLU A 422 36.48 59.94 7.03
CA GLU A 422 37.22 60.73 6.03
C GLU A 422 37.69 59.86 4.85
N SER A 423 37.97 58.57 5.10
CA SER A 423 38.27 57.56 4.08
C SER A 423 37.06 57.25 3.21
N ASP A 424 35.87 57.12 3.80
CA ASP A 424 34.60 56.92 3.09
C ASP A 424 34.26 58.13 2.22
N CYS A 425 34.46 59.36 2.70
CA CYS A 425 34.25 60.59 1.92
C CYS A 425 35.10 60.61 0.64
N ARG A 426 36.37 60.19 0.73
CA ARG A 426 37.26 60.08 -0.45
C ARG A 426 36.75 59.06 -1.45
N LEU A 427 36.35 57.88 -0.98
CA LEU A 427 35.85 56.77 -1.80
C LEU A 427 34.50 57.10 -2.45
N ILE A 428 33.58 57.68 -1.70
CA ILE A 428 32.26 58.11 -2.18
C ILE A 428 32.43 59.15 -3.29
N ARG A 429 33.32 60.13 -3.12
CA ARG A 429 33.59 61.13 -4.16
C ARG A 429 34.21 60.52 -5.43
N GLU A 430 35.16 59.60 -5.27
CA GLU A 430 35.74 58.85 -6.39
C GLU A 430 34.65 58.09 -7.17
N MET A 431 33.71 57.45 -6.46
CA MET A 431 32.58 56.76 -7.08
C MET A 431 31.57 57.70 -7.76
N LEU A 432 31.32 58.89 -7.20
CA LEU A 432 30.44 59.91 -7.81
C LEU A 432 31.02 60.48 -9.10
N LEU A 433 32.32 60.80 -9.10
CA LEU A 433 33.02 61.29 -10.28
C LEU A 433 33.03 60.26 -11.41
N GLU A 434 33.25 58.99 -11.08
CA GLU A 434 33.23 57.90 -12.06
C GLU A 434 31.83 57.63 -12.63
N GLU A 435 30.77 57.71 -11.81
CA GLU A 435 29.39 57.65 -12.30
C GLU A 435 29.02 58.84 -13.18
N GLY A 436 29.47 60.05 -12.84
CA GLY A 436 29.29 61.26 -13.67
C GLY A 436 29.97 61.11 -15.02
N ARG A 437 31.20 60.55 -15.04
CA ARG A 437 31.95 60.25 -16.27
C ARG A 437 31.24 59.23 -17.14
N GLN A 438 30.74 58.14 -16.55
CA GLN A 438 30.00 57.08 -17.26
C GLN A 438 28.63 57.55 -17.78
N LYS A 439 27.91 58.37 -17.02
CA LYS A 439 26.67 59.02 -17.50
C LYS A 439 26.95 59.97 -18.67
N GLY A 440 28.02 60.77 -18.58
CA GLY A 440 28.44 61.65 -19.67
C GLY A 440 28.83 60.89 -20.95
N GLU A 441 29.56 59.77 -20.82
CA GLU A 441 29.87 58.88 -21.94
C GLU A 441 28.63 58.16 -22.49
N GLY A 442 27.71 57.74 -21.62
CA GLY A 442 26.44 57.12 -21.98
C GLY A 442 25.50 58.08 -22.72
N ASP A 443 25.39 59.32 -22.25
CA ASP A 443 24.61 60.37 -22.91
C ASP A 443 25.27 60.82 -24.22
N ARG A 444 26.60 60.85 -24.29
CA ARG A 444 27.35 61.07 -25.53
C ARG A 444 27.12 59.94 -26.54
N ARG A 445 27.11 58.68 -26.10
CA ARG A 445 26.75 57.51 -26.93
C ARG A 445 25.29 57.56 -27.40
N LYS A 446 24.35 57.91 -26.52
CA LYS A 446 22.93 58.09 -26.88
C LYS A 446 22.78 59.21 -27.91
N ARG A 447 23.40 60.38 -27.71
CA ARG A 447 23.39 61.49 -28.68
C ARG A 447 23.98 61.09 -30.03
N LEU A 448 25.09 60.35 -30.04
CA LEU A 448 25.68 59.81 -31.28
C LEU A 448 24.78 58.81 -31.99
N MET A 449 24.05 57.96 -31.26
CA MET A 449 23.03 57.09 -31.85
C MET A 449 21.86 57.91 -32.44
N THR A 450 21.33 58.90 -31.72
CA THR A 450 20.23 59.75 -32.22
C THR A 450 20.62 60.56 -33.46
N LEU A 451 21.86 61.04 -33.53
CA LEU A 451 22.42 61.72 -34.71
C LEU A 451 22.69 60.76 -35.88
N GLY A 452 23.08 59.51 -35.60
CA GLY A 452 23.31 58.47 -36.62
C GLY A 452 22.04 57.98 -37.32
N TYR A 453 20.89 57.95 -36.62
CA TYR A 453 19.60 57.60 -37.23
C TYR A 453 18.96 58.75 -38.01
N GLY A 454 19.45 59.99 -37.88
CA GLY A 454 18.94 61.15 -38.60
C GLY A 454 19.48 61.34 -40.03
N VAL A 455 20.57 60.65 -40.40
CA VAL A 455 21.23 60.84 -41.71
C VAL A 455 20.78 59.81 -42.77
N ALA A 456 20.07 58.75 -42.38
CA ALA A 456 19.60 57.71 -43.31
C ALA A 456 18.17 57.93 -43.84
N ARG A 457 17.53 59.06 -43.53
CA ARG A 457 16.24 59.47 -44.13
C ARG A 457 16.32 60.91 -44.61
N SER A 458 16.95 61.12 -45.76
CA SER A 458 16.67 62.25 -46.65
C SER A 458 16.91 61.83 -48.08
#